data_AF-A0A831U2T9-F1
#
_entry.id   AF-A0A831U2T9-F1
#
_cell.length_a   1.000
_cell.length_b   1.000
_cell.length_c   1.000
_cell.angle_alpha   90.00
_cell.angle_beta   90.00
_cell.angle_gamma   90.00
#
_symmetry.space_group_name_H-M   'P 1'
#
loop_
_entity.id
_entity.type
_entity.pdbx_description
1 polymer ?
#
loop_
_entity_poly.entity_id
_entity_poly.type
_entity_poly.pdbx_seq_one_letter_code
_entity_poly.pdbx_strand_id
1 'polypeptide(L)'
;MAASRRAYSLGRLCLVTLAALSIILAVHGQSRAESGSSSVVTHGEFAAVLVQELGWRTGLPAEPKPADYLAVLSGNRTFRFEAEDTYNAEGDSVSVRQFPLHGPFTGTGWLSGTAEPTMVRLTIFIPRGGEYLLTVVSRGDGQRWKAGDRELSVSAGGSLRETEAGMVSLRGGSQEISVLLPPEGGVDSFTLTAAGDHPAIEPLGGWRMDAPLTWSEYAETIAAALDLEKGFASSAAAPQIAGFHSVKPLPASAVVTSADYLGRHVSPAWVRAGVEGASLELPLTVPATGVYGVRVRLLGTRITTELDGKRVLWEGKPYLEWYDLGVFRLAKGSHALKVQLPPLGGADAVELTARASSPADYLAAVGLGNIKPTATVTRGELETRLRKDLSRITPSR
;
A
#
# COMPACT_ATOMS: atom_id res chain seq x y z
N MET A 1 -84.06 12.28 -46.37
CA MET A 1 -83.39 13.57 -46.20
C MET A 1 -82.29 13.41 -45.17
N ALA A 2 -81.04 13.34 -45.66
CA ALA A 2 -79.84 13.19 -44.87
C ALA A 2 -79.13 14.54 -44.81
N ALA A 3 -78.75 15.02 -43.62
CA ALA A 3 -77.62 15.89 -43.39
C ALA A 3 -77.44 16.18 -41.89
N SER A 4 -76.20 16.44 -41.51
CA SER A 4 -75.80 17.15 -40.29
C SER A 4 -75.77 16.37 -38.98
N ARG A 5 -74.77 15.48 -38.81
CA ARG A 5 -74.10 15.20 -37.51
C ARG A 5 -72.69 14.60 -37.70
N ARG A 6 -71.76 15.31 -38.34
CA ARG A 6 -70.33 14.95 -38.33
C ARG A 6 -69.46 16.20 -38.39
N ALA A 7 -69.34 16.92 -37.28
CA ALA A 7 -68.35 18.00 -37.16
C ALA A 7 -67.83 18.24 -35.72
N TYR A 8 -68.42 17.65 -34.68
CA TYR A 8 -68.07 18.00 -33.29
C TYR A 8 -67.11 17.05 -32.56
N SER A 9 -66.67 15.93 -33.15
CA SER A 9 -65.86 14.95 -32.40
C SER A 9 -64.35 14.98 -32.67
N LEU A 10 -63.86 15.67 -33.71
CA LEU A 10 -62.41 15.71 -34.00
C LEU A 10 -61.65 16.76 -33.18
N GLY A 11 -62.29 17.87 -32.77
CA GLY A 11 -61.62 18.92 -31.99
C GLY A 11 -61.29 18.52 -30.54
N ARG A 12 -62.11 17.66 -29.92
CA ARG A 12 -61.91 17.23 -28.52
C ARG A 12 -60.85 16.13 -28.39
N LEU A 13 -60.63 15.31 -29.40
CA LEU A 13 -59.63 14.24 -29.34
C LEU A 13 -58.20 14.80 -29.40
N CYS A 14 -57.97 15.82 -30.25
CA CYS A 14 -56.64 16.41 -30.43
C CYS A 14 -56.15 17.19 -29.18
N LEU A 15 -57.08 17.82 -28.45
CA LEU A 15 -56.76 18.60 -27.25
C LEU A 15 -56.41 17.71 -26.04
N VAL A 16 -57.02 16.52 -25.95
CA VAL A 16 -56.73 15.55 -24.88
C VAL A 16 -55.39 14.85 -25.11
N THR A 17 -55.01 14.56 -26.37
CA THR A 17 -53.70 13.98 -26.69
C THR A 17 -52.55 14.96 -26.46
N LEU A 18 -52.71 16.25 -26.76
CA LEU A 18 -51.69 17.26 -26.48
C LEU A 18 -51.49 17.51 -24.98
N ALA A 19 -52.56 17.49 -24.18
CA ALA A 19 -52.47 17.57 -22.72
C ALA A 19 -51.79 16.33 -22.11
N ALA A 20 -52.12 15.12 -22.59
CA ALA A 20 -51.49 13.88 -22.14
C ALA A 20 -49.99 13.82 -22.47
N LEU A 21 -49.58 14.27 -23.65
CA LEU A 21 -48.17 14.33 -24.03
C LEU A 21 -47.38 15.36 -23.20
N SER A 22 -48.01 16.47 -22.84
CA SER A 22 -47.42 17.50 -21.97
C SER A 22 -47.20 17.00 -20.53
N ILE A 23 -48.13 16.18 -20.01
CA ILE A 23 -48.00 15.55 -18.70
C ILE A 23 -46.93 14.45 -18.72
N ILE A 24 -46.83 13.65 -19.79
CA ILE A 24 -45.78 12.63 -19.90
C ILE A 24 -44.38 13.27 -20.00
N LEU A 25 -44.25 14.40 -20.71
CA LEU A 25 -43.00 15.18 -20.78
C LEU A 25 -42.69 15.92 -19.46
N ALA A 26 -43.68 16.39 -18.72
CA ALA A 26 -43.47 16.98 -17.40
C ALA A 26 -43.08 15.93 -16.34
N VAL A 27 -43.62 14.71 -16.42
CA VAL A 27 -43.31 13.60 -15.51
C VAL A 27 -41.94 12.97 -15.83
N HIS A 28 -41.52 12.94 -17.09
CA HIS A 28 -40.17 12.49 -17.47
C HIS A 28 -39.09 13.58 -17.37
N GLY A 29 -39.48 14.86 -17.37
CA GLY A 29 -38.56 15.99 -17.22
C GLY A 29 -38.19 16.35 -15.78
N GLN A 30 -38.93 15.87 -14.77
CA GLN A 30 -38.75 16.26 -13.38
C GLN A 30 -38.04 15.23 -12.48
N SER A 31 -37.67 14.05 -12.98
CA SER A 31 -36.94 13.03 -12.18
C SER A 31 -35.44 12.94 -12.48
N ARG A 32 -34.87 14.01 -13.05
CA ARG A 32 -33.41 14.23 -13.08
C ARG A 32 -33.05 15.58 -12.45
N ALA A 33 -33.75 15.94 -11.38
CA ALA A 33 -33.12 16.77 -10.37
C ALA A 33 -32.04 15.90 -9.74
N GLU A 34 -30.81 16.04 -10.24
CA GLU A 34 -29.59 15.72 -9.52
C GLU A 34 -29.74 16.31 -8.12
N SER A 35 -30.19 15.49 -7.17
CA SER A 35 -29.99 15.73 -5.76
C SER A 35 -28.51 15.50 -5.56
N GLY A 36 -27.70 16.47 -6.04
CA GLY A 36 -26.27 16.49 -5.83
C GLY A 36 -26.07 16.35 -4.35
N SER A 37 -25.62 15.18 -3.91
CA SER A 37 -25.57 14.86 -2.50
C SER A 37 -24.50 15.74 -1.87
N SER A 38 -24.93 16.84 -1.28
CA SER A 38 -24.11 17.76 -0.47
C SER A 38 -23.68 17.15 0.86
N SER A 39 -23.89 15.84 1.04
CA SER A 39 -23.39 15.10 2.18
C SER A 39 -21.87 15.15 2.17
N VAL A 40 -21.33 15.63 3.29
CA VAL A 40 -19.91 15.61 3.61
C VAL A 40 -19.43 14.17 3.66
N VAL A 41 -18.30 13.90 3.02
CA VAL A 41 -17.66 12.59 2.99
C VAL A 41 -16.91 12.37 4.31
N THR A 42 -17.00 11.16 4.87
CA THR A 42 -16.14 10.76 6.00
C THR A 42 -14.83 10.13 5.52
N HIS A 43 -13.84 10.05 6.39
CA HIS A 43 -12.60 9.30 6.12
C HIS A 43 -12.88 7.85 5.73
N GLY A 44 -13.83 7.19 6.39
CA GLY A 44 -14.18 5.81 6.11
C GLY A 44 -14.81 5.62 4.73
N GLU A 45 -15.72 6.51 4.33
CA GLU A 45 -16.26 6.52 2.97
C GLU A 45 -15.15 6.75 1.95
N PHE A 46 -14.25 7.70 2.20
CA PHE A 46 -13.14 7.99 1.29
C PHE A 46 -12.17 6.82 1.13
N ALA A 47 -11.76 6.17 2.23
CA ALA A 47 -10.90 5.00 2.18
C ALA A 47 -11.53 3.87 1.34
N ALA A 48 -12.83 3.62 1.51
CA ALA A 48 -13.55 2.62 0.74
C ALA A 48 -13.60 2.96 -0.77
N VAL A 49 -13.91 4.20 -1.12
CA VAL A 49 -13.94 4.66 -2.52
C VAL A 49 -12.54 4.62 -3.14
N LEU A 50 -11.51 5.02 -2.39
CA LEU A 50 -10.11 4.99 -2.84
C LEU A 50 -9.66 3.56 -3.17
N VAL A 51 -9.90 2.61 -2.26
CA VAL A 51 -9.59 1.19 -2.50
C VAL A 51 -10.37 0.64 -3.70
N GLN A 52 -11.62 1.06 -3.87
CA GLN A 52 -12.43 0.70 -5.03
C GLN A 52 -11.86 1.24 -6.35
N GLU A 53 -11.56 2.53 -6.44
CA GLU A 53 -11.09 3.18 -7.67
C GLU A 53 -9.66 2.74 -8.04
N LEU A 54 -8.87 2.32 -7.06
CA LEU A 54 -7.57 1.68 -7.30
C LEU A 54 -7.70 0.23 -7.81
N GLY A 55 -8.91 -0.34 -7.81
CA GLY A 55 -9.18 -1.71 -8.25
C GLY A 55 -8.85 -2.77 -7.21
N TRP A 56 -8.73 -2.39 -5.92
CA TRP A 56 -8.19 -3.25 -4.86
C TRP A 56 -9.27 -4.01 -4.07
N ARG A 57 -10.52 -4.02 -4.56
CA ARG A 57 -11.65 -4.69 -3.88
C ARG A 57 -11.48 -6.21 -3.79
N THR A 58 -10.77 -6.83 -4.72
CA THR A 58 -10.55 -8.29 -4.74
C THR A 58 -9.67 -8.77 -3.59
N GLY A 59 -8.92 -7.88 -2.94
CA GLY A 59 -8.12 -8.19 -1.75
C GLY A 59 -8.88 -8.01 -0.43
N LEU A 60 -10.18 -7.69 -0.48
CA LEU A 60 -11.02 -7.49 0.70
C LEU A 60 -11.93 -8.71 0.92
N PRO A 61 -12.36 -8.98 2.17
CA PRO A 61 -13.38 -9.98 2.45
C PRO A 61 -14.72 -9.59 1.81
N ALA A 62 -15.65 -10.55 1.69
CA ALA A 62 -16.97 -10.34 1.07
C ALA A 62 -17.78 -9.20 1.73
N GLU A 63 -17.65 -9.06 3.05
CA GLU A 63 -18.26 -7.99 3.84
C GLU A 63 -17.17 -7.14 4.52
N PRO A 64 -16.54 -6.20 3.78
CA PRO A 64 -15.41 -5.44 4.30
C PRO A 64 -15.84 -4.44 5.38
N LYS A 65 -15.07 -4.45 6.47
CA LYS A 65 -15.15 -3.51 7.59
C LYS A 65 -14.17 -2.35 7.38
N PRO A 66 -14.35 -1.21 8.08
CA PRO A 66 -13.41 -0.09 8.06
C PRO A 66 -11.94 -0.50 8.20
N ALA A 67 -11.63 -1.43 9.12
CA ALA A 67 -10.27 -1.91 9.36
C ALA A 67 -9.64 -2.62 8.16
N ASP A 68 -10.45 -3.30 7.33
CA ASP A 68 -9.96 -4.03 6.15
C ASP A 68 -9.45 -3.06 5.08
N TYR A 69 -10.13 -1.93 4.88
CA TYR A 69 -9.66 -0.86 3.99
C TYR A 69 -8.34 -0.25 4.48
N LEU A 70 -8.23 -0.02 5.80
CA LEU A 70 -7.01 0.54 6.39
C LEU A 70 -5.83 -0.43 6.25
N ALA A 71 -6.04 -1.73 6.44
CA ALA A 71 -5.00 -2.74 6.25
C ALA A 71 -4.38 -2.65 4.85
N VAL A 72 -5.21 -2.56 3.80
CA VAL A 72 -4.75 -2.42 2.41
C VAL A 72 -3.98 -1.10 2.18
N LEU A 73 -4.41 -0.01 2.83
CA LEU A 73 -3.81 1.32 2.69
C LEU A 73 -2.55 1.52 3.54
N SER A 74 -2.38 0.77 4.64
CA SER A 74 -1.38 0.98 5.71
C SER A 74 0.08 0.65 5.35
N GLY A 75 0.41 0.36 4.08
CA GLY A 75 1.77 -0.01 3.66
C GLY A 75 2.19 -1.43 4.09
N ASN A 76 1.73 -1.90 5.25
CA ASN A 76 1.86 -3.28 5.76
C ASN A 76 0.83 -4.21 5.09
N ARG A 77 0.93 -4.32 3.77
CA ARG A 77 -0.06 -5.02 2.96
C ARG A 77 0.11 -6.52 3.12
N THR A 78 -0.96 -7.17 3.55
CA THR A 78 -1.05 -8.63 3.59
C THR A 78 -2.25 -9.02 2.74
N PHE A 79 -1.98 -9.77 1.67
CA PHE A 79 -3.02 -10.26 0.76
C PHE A 79 -3.15 -11.77 0.93
N ARG A 80 -4.29 -12.22 1.41
CA ARG A 80 -4.63 -13.64 1.49
C ARG A 80 -5.50 -14.03 0.31
N PHE A 81 -5.21 -15.16 -0.30
CA PHE A 81 -5.96 -15.73 -1.40
C PHE A 81 -6.32 -17.18 -1.05
N GLU A 82 -7.60 -17.49 -1.08
CA GLU A 82 -8.08 -18.87 -1.03
C GLU A 82 -7.82 -19.51 -2.40
N ALA A 83 -7.20 -20.69 -2.42
CA ALA A 83 -6.74 -21.30 -3.67
C ALA A 83 -7.94 -21.74 -4.53
N GLU A 84 -9.01 -22.21 -3.91
CA GLU A 84 -10.26 -22.58 -4.57
C GLU A 84 -11.01 -21.40 -5.20
N ASP A 85 -10.71 -20.16 -4.80
CA ASP A 85 -11.30 -18.96 -5.41
C ASP A 85 -10.46 -18.41 -6.57
N THR A 86 -9.21 -18.85 -6.70
CA THR A 86 -8.23 -18.24 -7.63
C THR A 86 -7.73 -19.19 -8.73
N TYR A 87 -7.98 -20.50 -8.62
CA TYR A 87 -7.51 -21.47 -9.61
C TYR A 87 -8.29 -21.46 -10.93
N ASN A 88 -7.66 -21.98 -11.99
CA ASN A 88 -8.31 -22.17 -13.28
C ASN A 88 -9.15 -23.46 -13.30
N ALA A 89 -10.42 -23.34 -12.93
CA ALA A 89 -11.35 -24.46 -12.86
C ALA A 89 -11.57 -25.22 -14.18
N GLU A 90 -11.38 -24.57 -15.33
CA GLU A 90 -11.55 -25.20 -16.64
C GLU A 90 -10.29 -25.93 -17.12
N GLY A 91 -9.12 -25.48 -16.66
CA GLY A 91 -7.83 -25.92 -17.20
C GLY A 91 -6.98 -26.76 -16.25
N ASP A 92 -7.25 -26.74 -14.95
CA ASP A 92 -6.42 -27.40 -13.95
C ASP A 92 -7.08 -28.69 -13.46
N SER A 93 -6.31 -29.79 -13.47
CA SER A 93 -6.80 -31.11 -13.07
C SER A 93 -6.76 -31.32 -11.56
N VAL A 94 -7.47 -30.49 -10.80
CA VAL A 94 -7.57 -30.57 -9.33
C VAL A 94 -9.00 -30.77 -8.87
N SER A 95 -9.18 -31.19 -7.62
CA SER A 95 -10.50 -31.29 -6.98
C SER A 95 -10.56 -30.40 -5.75
N VAL A 96 -11.66 -29.65 -5.59
CA VAL A 96 -11.94 -28.92 -4.34
C VAL A 96 -12.47 -29.90 -3.29
N ARG A 97 -11.78 -30.02 -2.16
CA ARG A 97 -12.16 -30.88 -1.04
C ARG A 97 -12.66 -30.03 0.13
N GLN A 98 -13.67 -30.53 0.85
CA GLN A 98 -14.33 -29.79 1.95
C GLN A 98 -14.26 -30.51 3.29
N PHE A 99 -13.53 -31.61 3.39
CA PHE A 99 -13.42 -32.40 4.62
C PHE A 99 -12.09 -32.11 5.34
N PRO A 100 -12.09 -31.95 6.67
CA PRO A 100 -10.92 -31.53 7.45
C PRO A 100 -9.94 -32.68 7.78
N LEU A 101 -9.95 -33.76 6.98
CA LEU A 101 -9.15 -34.98 7.25
C LEU A 101 -7.63 -34.69 7.30
N HIS A 102 -7.19 -33.66 6.58
CA HIS A 102 -5.78 -33.29 6.46
C HIS A 102 -5.41 -32.05 7.26
N GLY A 103 -6.24 -31.63 8.21
CA GLY A 103 -6.05 -30.43 9.02
C GLY A 103 -7.14 -29.38 8.77
N PRO A 104 -7.12 -28.27 9.53
CA PRO A 104 -8.01 -27.14 9.30
C PRO A 104 -7.69 -26.48 7.95
N PHE A 105 -8.72 -26.00 7.28
CA PHE A 105 -8.65 -25.25 6.02
C PHE A 105 -9.58 -24.03 6.11
N THR A 106 -9.41 -23.05 5.25
CA THR A 106 -10.23 -21.83 5.20
C THR A 106 -11.15 -21.80 3.98
N GLY A 107 -11.90 -20.72 3.79
CA GLY A 107 -12.79 -20.60 2.63
C GLY A 107 -13.86 -21.69 2.55
N THR A 108 -14.08 -22.21 1.35
CA THR A 108 -15.09 -23.23 1.04
C THR A 108 -14.49 -24.61 0.81
N GLY A 109 -13.17 -24.71 0.69
CA GLY A 109 -12.46 -25.97 0.48
C GLY A 109 -10.96 -25.78 0.33
N TRP A 110 -10.28 -26.79 -0.18
CA TRP A 110 -8.88 -26.71 -0.56
C TRP A 110 -8.65 -27.53 -1.84
N LEU A 111 -7.65 -27.14 -2.62
CA LEU A 111 -7.29 -27.81 -3.87
C LEU A 111 -6.50 -29.09 -3.58
N SER A 112 -7.01 -30.22 -4.05
CA SER A 112 -6.33 -31.51 -4.02
C SER A 112 -5.85 -31.89 -5.42
N GLY A 113 -4.56 -32.15 -5.56
CA GLY A 113 -3.95 -32.76 -6.73
C GLY A 113 -4.41 -34.20 -6.95
N THR A 114 -4.03 -34.75 -8.10
CA THR A 114 -4.29 -36.15 -8.48
C THR A 114 -3.15 -37.07 -8.00
N ALA A 115 -3.17 -38.35 -8.40
CA ALA A 115 -2.07 -39.28 -8.14
C ALA A 115 -0.78 -38.96 -8.92
N GLU A 116 -0.81 -37.97 -9.83
CA GLU A 116 0.34 -37.51 -10.61
C GLU A 116 0.66 -36.05 -10.29
N PRO A 117 1.91 -35.59 -10.52
CA PRO A 117 2.26 -34.18 -10.37
C PRO A 117 1.32 -33.29 -11.18
N THR A 118 0.65 -32.36 -10.51
CA THR A 118 -0.45 -31.57 -11.10
C THR A 118 -0.09 -30.09 -11.07
N MET A 119 -0.11 -29.42 -12.22
CA MET A 119 0.06 -27.97 -12.29
C MET A 119 -1.25 -27.26 -11.96
N VAL A 120 -1.18 -26.27 -11.08
CA VAL A 120 -2.29 -25.37 -10.73
C VAL A 120 -1.88 -23.94 -11.05
N ARG A 121 -2.76 -23.20 -11.68
CA ARG A 121 -2.58 -21.79 -12.05
C ARG A 121 -3.57 -20.94 -11.28
N LEU A 122 -3.03 -20.07 -10.44
CA LEU A 122 -3.74 -19.20 -9.52
C LEU A 122 -3.69 -17.78 -10.07
N THR A 123 -4.84 -17.22 -10.45
CA THR A 123 -4.93 -15.85 -10.92
C THR A 123 -5.18 -14.92 -9.73
N ILE A 124 -4.27 -13.99 -9.52
CA ILE A 124 -4.36 -13.00 -8.45
C ILE A 124 -4.31 -11.58 -8.99
N PHE A 125 -4.68 -10.63 -8.15
CA PHE A 125 -4.51 -9.21 -8.40
C PHE A 125 -3.67 -8.60 -7.29
N ILE A 126 -2.56 -7.96 -7.65
CA ILE A 126 -1.68 -7.25 -6.73
C ILE A 126 -1.84 -5.74 -6.96
N PRO A 127 -2.42 -5.02 -6.00
CA PRO A 127 -2.56 -3.56 -6.00
C PRO A 127 -1.38 -2.75 -6.53
N ARG A 128 -0.18 -3.09 -6.09
CA ARG A 128 1.06 -2.35 -6.38
C ARG A 128 2.22 -3.31 -6.39
N GLY A 129 3.06 -3.24 -7.42
CA GLY A 129 4.22 -4.11 -7.51
C GLY A 129 5.23 -3.85 -6.38
N GLY A 130 6.06 -4.85 -6.09
CA GLY A 130 7.04 -4.81 -5.00
C GLY A 130 7.55 -6.20 -4.62
N GLU A 131 8.37 -6.22 -3.57
CA GLU A 131 8.82 -7.46 -2.94
C GLU A 131 7.81 -7.93 -1.90
N TYR A 132 7.45 -9.22 -1.97
CA TYR A 132 6.49 -9.86 -1.08
C TYR A 132 7.06 -11.15 -0.50
N LEU A 133 6.83 -11.40 0.78
CA LEU A 133 7.01 -12.71 1.37
C LEU A 133 5.81 -13.59 1.00
N LEU A 134 6.07 -14.70 0.31
CA LEU A 134 5.07 -15.72 0.03
C LEU A 134 5.04 -16.75 1.17
N THR A 135 3.88 -16.85 1.81
CA THR A 135 3.56 -17.88 2.81
C THR A 135 2.41 -18.72 2.28
N VAL A 136 2.47 -20.04 2.40
CA VAL A 136 1.46 -20.95 1.82
C VAL A 136 0.90 -21.87 2.89
N VAL A 137 -0.41 -22.11 2.87
CA VAL A 137 -1.05 -23.18 3.64
C VAL A 137 -1.28 -24.35 2.69
N SER A 138 -0.46 -25.39 2.80
CA SER A 138 -0.42 -26.46 1.81
C SER A 138 -0.08 -27.81 2.44
N ARG A 139 -0.19 -28.89 1.66
CA ARG A 139 0.24 -30.25 1.99
C ARG A 139 1.03 -30.87 0.84
N GLY A 140 1.90 -31.82 1.17
CA GLY A 140 2.80 -32.50 0.26
C GLY A 140 4.18 -31.84 0.23
N ASP A 141 5.20 -32.69 0.03
CA ASP A 141 6.59 -32.28 -0.05
C ASP A 141 7.04 -32.10 -1.51
N GLY A 142 7.96 -31.15 -1.74
CA GLY A 142 8.51 -30.91 -3.08
C GLY A 142 7.57 -30.13 -4.02
N GLN A 143 6.66 -29.33 -3.47
CA GLN A 143 5.88 -28.39 -4.27
C GLN A 143 6.82 -27.36 -4.90
N ARG A 144 6.57 -27.01 -6.17
CA ARG A 144 7.33 -25.96 -6.86
C ARG A 144 6.42 -24.79 -7.20
N TRP A 145 6.62 -23.68 -6.51
CA TRP A 145 5.86 -22.45 -6.64
C TRP A 145 6.61 -21.49 -7.56
N LYS A 146 5.94 -20.97 -8.58
CA LYS A 146 6.46 -19.94 -9.47
C LYS A 146 5.62 -18.68 -9.34
N ALA A 147 6.24 -17.60 -8.86
CA ALA A 147 5.63 -16.30 -8.66
C ALA A 147 6.58 -15.20 -9.13
N GLY A 148 6.11 -14.37 -10.07
CA GLY A 148 6.99 -13.45 -10.81
C GLY A 148 8.10 -14.22 -11.54
N ASP A 149 9.34 -13.78 -11.37
CA ASP A 149 10.52 -14.38 -11.99
C ASP A 149 11.21 -15.44 -11.10
N ARG A 150 10.59 -15.84 -9.98
CA ARG A 150 11.18 -16.80 -9.03
C ARG A 150 10.45 -18.12 -8.98
N GLU A 151 11.22 -19.20 -8.88
CA GLU A 151 10.76 -20.54 -8.53
C GLU A 151 11.24 -20.88 -7.11
N LEU A 152 10.32 -21.34 -6.27
CA LEU A 152 10.50 -21.64 -4.85
C LEU A 152 10.08 -23.08 -4.60
N SER A 153 10.85 -23.80 -3.78
CA SER A 153 10.51 -25.17 -3.36
C SER A 153 9.92 -25.15 -1.95
N VAL A 154 8.76 -25.76 -1.78
CA VAL A 154 8.04 -25.84 -0.50
C VAL A 154 7.81 -27.30 -0.13
N SER A 155 8.06 -27.62 1.14
CA SER A 155 7.76 -28.93 1.70
C SER A 155 6.87 -28.78 2.93
N ALA A 156 5.62 -29.22 2.82
CA ALA A 156 4.58 -29.01 3.82
C ALA A 156 4.17 -30.28 4.59
N GLY A 157 4.78 -31.44 4.31
CA GLY A 157 4.46 -32.70 4.97
C GLY A 157 3.06 -33.23 4.64
N GLY A 158 2.54 -34.15 5.46
CA GLY A 158 1.30 -34.89 5.17
C GLY A 158 -0.02 -34.18 5.50
N SER A 159 0.02 -33.01 6.14
CA SER A 159 -1.15 -32.23 6.57
C SER A 159 -1.05 -30.79 6.06
N LEU A 160 -2.20 -30.13 5.91
CA LEU A 160 -2.26 -28.70 5.64
C LEU A 160 -1.57 -27.95 6.78
N ARG A 161 -0.49 -27.23 6.43
CA ARG A 161 0.23 -26.38 7.36
C ARG A 161 0.72 -25.13 6.65
N GLU A 162 0.86 -24.07 7.43
CA GLU A 162 1.51 -22.85 6.98
C GLU A 162 3.02 -23.09 6.82
N THR A 163 3.60 -22.63 5.71
CA THR A 163 5.03 -22.73 5.43
C THR A 163 5.46 -21.50 4.64
N GLU A 164 6.58 -20.90 5.05
CA GLU A 164 7.20 -19.80 4.32
C GLU A 164 7.88 -20.35 3.05
N ALA A 165 7.46 -19.84 1.89
CA ALA A 165 8.07 -20.19 0.61
C ALA A 165 9.28 -19.29 0.29
N GLY A 166 9.19 -18.01 0.64
CA GLY A 166 10.26 -17.02 0.50
C GLY A 166 9.86 -15.75 -0.24
N MET A 167 10.83 -14.86 -0.46
CA MET A 167 10.63 -13.54 -1.10
C MET A 167 10.40 -13.66 -2.61
N VAL A 168 9.42 -12.93 -3.14
CA VAL A 168 9.06 -12.86 -4.56
C VAL A 168 8.86 -11.41 -5.00
N SER A 169 9.27 -11.09 -6.23
CA SER A 169 9.01 -9.79 -6.86
C SER A 169 7.77 -9.88 -7.73
N LEU A 170 6.75 -9.08 -7.43
CA LEU A 170 5.47 -9.12 -8.13
C LEU A 170 5.18 -7.78 -8.81
N ARG A 171 4.54 -7.85 -9.98
CA ARG A 171 4.07 -6.65 -10.69
C ARG A 171 2.74 -6.19 -10.11
N GLY A 172 2.44 -4.89 -10.27
CA GLY A 172 1.09 -4.40 -10.00
C GLY A 172 0.11 -4.87 -11.08
N GLY A 173 -1.13 -5.14 -10.71
CA GLY A 173 -2.19 -5.64 -11.58
C GLY A 173 -2.46 -7.14 -11.44
N SER A 174 -3.22 -7.67 -12.39
CA SER A 174 -3.53 -9.11 -12.46
C SER A 174 -2.31 -9.89 -12.96
N GLN A 175 -2.01 -11.01 -12.31
CA GLN A 175 -0.92 -11.92 -12.70
C GLN A 175 -1.21 -13.35 -12.24
N GLU A 176 -0.47 -14.30 -12.82
CA GLU A 176 -0.57 -15.71 -12.50
C GLU A 176 0.56 -16.13 -11.54
N ILE A 177 0.20 -16.87 -10.49
CA ILE A 177 1.11 -17.70 -9.71
C ILE A 177 0.82 -19.14 -10.08
N SER A 178 1.85 -19.93 -10.36
CA SER A 178 1.66 -21.37 -10.64
C SER A 178 2.32 -22.22 -9.57
N VAL A 179 1.71 -23.35 -9.26
CA VAL A 179 2.27 -24.35 -8.36
C VAL A 179 2.19 -25.73 -9.00
N LEU A 180 3.33 -26.41 -9.08
CA LEU A 180 3.36 -27.83 -9.37
C LEU A 180 3.19 -28.59 -8.06
N LEU A 181 2.01 -29.18 -7.87
CA LEU A 181 1.72 -30.04 -6.74
C LEU A 181 2.38 -31.41 -6.95
N PRO A 182 2.97 -32.02 -5.90
CA PRO A 182 3.33 -33.43 -5.94
C PRO A 182 2.07 -34.30 -6.02
N PRO A 183 2.20 -35.60 -6.31
CA PRO A 183 1.13 -36.57 -6.16
C PRO A 183 0.41 -36.42 -4.82
N GLU A 184 -0.92 -36.30 -4.87
CA GLU A 184 -1.82 -36.11 -3.72
C GLU A 184 -1.49 -34.86 -2.86
N GLY A 185 -0.69 -33.94 -3.39
CA GLY A 185 -0.44 -32.64 -2.79
C GLY A 185 -1.68 -31.76 -2.80
N GLY A 186 -1.63 -30.63 -2.09
CA GLY A 186 -2.75 -29.72 -2.07
C GLY A 186 -2.43 -28.36 -1.48
N VAL A 187 -3.29 -27.40 -1.77
CA VAL A 187 -3.15 -26.00 -1.35
C VAL A 187 -4.51 -25.54 -0.86
N ASP A 188 -4.53 -24.97 0.34
CA ASP A 188 -5.69 -24.33 0.95
C ASP A 188 -5.69 -22.84 0.58
N SER A 189 -4.68 -22.12 1.07
CA SER A 189 -4.56 -20.68 0.84
C SER A 189 -3.10 -20.28 0.67
N PHE A 190 -2.86 -19.05 0.23
CA PHE A 190 -1.55 -18.43 0.29
C PHE A 190 -1.67 -16.95 0.64
N THR A 191 -0.63 -16.43 1.27
CA THR A 191 -0.53 -15.06 1.75
C THR A 191 0.71 -14.39 1.18
N LEU A 192 0.53 -13.16 0.70
CA LEU A 192 1.59 -12.29 0.23
C LEU A 192 1.70 -11.09 1.17
N THR A 193 2.81 -11.00 1.90
CA THR A 193 3.09 -9.90 2.83
C THR A 193 4.15 -8.98 2.24
N ALA A 194 3.83 -7.71 2.03
CA ALA A 194 4.77 -6.74 1.47
C ALA A 194 6.00 -6.57 2.36
N ALA A 195 7.18 -6.46 1.74
CA ALA A 195 8.45 -6.29 2.42
C ALA A 195 8.68 -4.85 2.91
N GLY A 196 7.76 -4.29 3.72
CA GLY A 196 7.94 -3.08 4.52
C GLY A 196 8.36 -1.78 3.80
N ASP A 197 8.43 -1.76 2.47
CA ASP A 197 8.96 -0.64 1.68
C ASP A 197 7.86 0.25 1.08
N HIS A 198 6.60 -0.16 1.24
CA HIS A 198 5.46 0.54 0.69
C HIS A 198 5.02 1.68 1.63
N PRO A 199 5.03 2.95 1.17
CA PRO A 199 4.49 4.03 1.97
C PRO A 199 2.98 3.82 2.19
N ALA A 200 2.54 4.11 3.41
CA ALA A 200 1.13 4.13 3.75
C ALA A 200 0.40 5.22 2.97
N ILE A 201 -0.76 4.89 2.42
CA ILE A 201 -1.66 5.81 1.73
C ILE A 201 -2.68 6.30 2.75
N GLU A 202 -2.34 7.36 3.46
CA GLU A 202 -3.15 7.90 4.55
C GLU A 202 -2.89 9.40 4.76
N PRO A 203 -3.74 10.12 5.50
CA PRO A 203 -3.40 11.45 6.00
C PRO A 203 -2.20 11.40 6.96
N LEU A 204 -1.44 12.50 7.10
CA LEU A 204 -0.31 12.58 8.03
C LEU A 204 -0.73 12.36 9.49
N GLY A 205 -1.97 12.74 9.82
CA GLY A 205 -2.58 12.50 11.13
C GLY A 205 -3.18 11.10 11.31
N GLY A 206 -3.03 10.21 10.32
CA GLY A 206 -3.69 8.91 10.27
C GLY A 206 -5.18 9.00 9.93
N TRP A 207 -5.79 7.83 9.77
CA TRP A 207 -7.21 7.69 9.46
C TRP A 207 -8.12 7.93 10.68
N ARG A 208 -9.20 8.67 10.48
CA ARG A 208 -10.23 8.94 11.50
C ARG A 208 -11.62 8.64 10.93
N MET A 209 -12.00 7.36 10.89
CA MET A 209 -13.07 6.85 10.02
C MET A 209 -14.41 7.62 10.06
N ASP A 210 -14.84 8.08 11.24
CA ASP A 210 -16.10 8.81 11.40
C ASP A 210 -15.98 10.33 11.22
N ALA A 211 -14.75 10.85 11.12
CA ALA A 211 -14.50 12.27 10.96
C ALA A 211 -14.78 12.73 9.51
N PRO A 212 -15.29 13.96 9.34
CA PRO A 212 -15.35 14.61 8.03
C PRO A 212 -13.98 14.64 7.34
N LEU A 213 -13.94 14.29 6.05
CA LEU A 213 -12.77 14.44 5.22
C LEU A 213 -12.57 15.92 4.85
N THR A 214 -11.39 16.45 5.14
CA THR A 214 -10.97 17.78 4.68
C THR A 214 -10.15 17.71 3.40
N TRP A 215 -10.11 18.80 2.65
CA TRP A 215 -9.31 18.88 1.42
C TRP A 215 -7.81 18.72 1.66
N SER A 216 -7.29 19.11 2.83
CA SER A 216 -5.89 18.83 3.19
C SER A 216 -5.62 17.34 3.33
N GLU A 217 -6.49 16.60 4.01
CA GLU A 217 -6.33 15.15 4.22
C GLU A 217 -6.51 14.36 2.93
N TYR A 218 -7.45 14.79 2.07
CA TYR A 218 -7.57 14.29 0.71
C TYR A 218 -6.24 14.49 -0.05
N ALA A 219 -5.69 15.70 -0.05
CA ALA A 219 -4.47 16.01 -0.78
C ALA A 219 -3.25 15.25 -0.25
N GLU A 220 -3.12 15.10 1.07
CA GLU A 220 -2.10 14.27 1.71
C GLU A 220 -2.18 12.82 1.24
N THR A 221 -3.38 12.24 1.28
CA THR A 221 -3.60 10.84 0.90
C THR A 221 -3.31 10.62 -0.59
N ILE A 222 -3.76 11.53 -1.46
CA ILE A 222 -3.53 11.43 -2.91
C ILE A 222 -2.06 11.68 -3.26
N ALA A 223 -1.37 12.60 -2.59
CA ALA A 223 0.06 12.81 -2.80
C ALA A 223 0.88 11.58 -2.40
N ALA A 224 0.51 10.91 -1.29
CA ALA A 224 1.13 9.65 -0.89
C ALA A 224 0.85 8.52 -1.91
N ALA A 225 -0.38 8.41 -2.41
CA ALA A 225 -0.75 7.43 -3.44
C ALA A 225 0.04 7.62 -4.75
N LEU A 226 0.29 8.88 -5.12
CA LEU A 226 1.02 9.28 -6.33
C LEU A 226 2.53 9.42 -6.14
N ASP A 227 3.06 9.15 -4.94
CA ASP A 227 4.49 9.31 -4.60
C ASP A 227 5.06 10.73 -4.87
N LEU A 228 4.20 11.75 -4.74
CA LEU A 228 4.56 13.15 -5.05
C LEU A 228 5.43 13.81 -3.97
N GLU A 229 5.44 13.26 -2.76
CA GLU A 229 6.17 13.80 -1.60
C GLU A 229 7.70 13.84 -1.84
N LYS A 230 8.22 12.96 -2.71
CA LYS A 230 9.63 12.97 -3.14
C LYS A 230 10.03 14.26 -3.85
N GLY A 231 9.07 14.94 -4.48
CA GLY A 231 9.28 16.21 -5.17
C GLY A 231 9.20 17.44 -4.28
N PHE A 232 8.87 17.29 -2.99
CA PHE A 232 8.71 18.45 -2.10
C PHE A 232 10.06 19.13 -1.86
N ALA A 233 10.05 20.45 -1.95
CA ALA A 233 11.23 21.26 -1.65
C ALA A 233 11.65 21.09 -0.18
N SER A 234 12.93 21.25 0.12
CA SER A 234 13.40 21.35 1.49
C SER A 234 12.79 22.59 2.16
N SER A 235 12.42 22.46 3.42
CA SER A 235 12.03 23.60 4.26
C SER A 235 13.21 24.55 4.43
N ALA A 236 12.93 25.82 4.70
CA ALA A 236 13.95 26.82 5.03
C ALA A 236 14.59 26.58 6.41
N ALA A 237 14.01 25.71 7.25
CA ALA A 237 14.58 25.33 8.53
C ALA A 237 15.90 24.57 8.35
N ALA A 238 16.88 24.83 9.23
CA ALA A 238 18.14 24.11 9.23
C ALA A 238 17.91 22.60 9.48
N PRO A 239 18.67 21.71 8.81
CA PRO A 239 18.60 20.28 9.09
C PRO A 239 18.93 19.97 10.55
N GLN A 240 18.20 19.02 11.13
CA GLN A 240 18.51 18.48 12.45
C GLN A 240 19.56 17.39 12.30
N ILE A 241 20.65 17.47 13.07
CA ILE A 241 21.74 16.49 13.06
C ILE A 241 21.75 15.74 14.40
N ALA A 242 21.67 14.41 14.34
CA ALA A 242 21.79 13.52 15.50
C ALA A 242 23.04 12.65 15.35
N GLY A 243 23.95 12.70 16.33
CA GLY A 243 25.23 11.99 16.27
C GLY A 243 25.19 10.63 16.98
N PHE A 244 25.76 9.60 16.35
CA PHE A 244 25.83 8.25 16.93
C PHE A 244 26.69 8.14 18.19
N HIS A 245 27.64 9.08 18.40
CA HIS A 245 28.42 9.14 19.65
C HIS A 245 27.54 9.33 20.92
N SER A 246 26.29 9.77 20.75
CA SER A 246 25.33 9.95 21.85
C SER A 246 24.59 8.68 22.26
N VAL A 247 24.70 7.59 21.47
CA VAL A 247 24.04 6.30 21.75
C VAL A 247 24.61 5.68 23.02
N LYS A 248 23.71 5.33 23.96
CA LYS A 248 24.06 4.68 25.23
C LYS A 248 23.01 3.63 25.62
N PRO A 249 23.43 2.43 26.09
CA PRO A 249 24.80 1.92 26.09
C PRO A 249 25.27 1.58 24.67
N LEU A 250 26.59 1.64 24.42
CA LEU A 250 27.16 1.08 23.20
C LEU A 250 27.36 -0.44 23.35
N PRO A 251 27.19 -1.23 22.29
CA PRO A 251 27.58 -2.64 22.32
C PRO A 251 29.09 -2.76 22.57
N ALA A 252 29.52 -3.82 23.24
CA ALA A 252 30.94 -4.05 23.56
C ALA A 252 31.85 -4.11 22.32
N SER A 253 31.28 -4.43 21.16
CA SER A 253 31.97 -4.44 19.87
C SER A 253 32.07 -3.07 19.21
N ALA A 254 31.67 -1.97 19.87
CA ALA A 254 31.75 -0.62 19.30
C ALA A 254 32.44 0.37 20.25
N VAL A 255 33.15 1.33 19.67
CA VAL A 255 33.89 2.36 20.40
C VAL A 255 33.63 3.74 19.79
N VAL A 256 33.61 4.78 20.63
CA VAL A 256 33.58 6.17 20.16
C VAL A 256 35.00 6.59 19.76
N THR A 257 35.13 7.28 18.63
CA THR A 257 36.40 7.80 18.13
C THR A 257 36.21 9.17 17.47
N SER A 258 37.28 9.97 17.45
CA SER A 258 37.35 11.26 16.75
C SER A 258 38.31 11.21 15.55
N ALA A 259 38.69 10.01 15.10
CA ALA A 259 39.58 9.82 13.97
C ALA A 259 38.98 10.43 12.68
N ASP A 260 39.78 11.16 11.92
CA ASP A 260 39.36 11.89 10.70
C ASP A 260 40.02 11.36 9.42
N TYR A 261 41.03 10.48 9.53
CA TYR A 261 41.71 9.85 8.39
C TYR A 261 40.81 8.92 7.55
N LEU A 262 39.62 8.56 8.06
CA LEU A 262 38.58 7.81 7.35
C LEU A 262 37.46 8.72 6.82
N GLY A 263 37.73 10.02 6.72
CA GLY A 263 36.78 11.05 6.32
C GLY A 263 36.45 11.98 7.47
N ARG A 264 36.22 13.26 7.14
CA ARG A 264 35.81 14.26 8.14
C ARG A 264 34.43 13.91 8.69
N HIS A 265 34.35 13.78 10.01
CA HIS A 265 33.10 13.57 10.74
C HIS A 265 32.38 14.91 10.96
N VAL A 266 31.06 14.87 11.09
CA VAL A 266 30.18 16.03 11.27
C VAL A 266 29.79 16.21 12.72
N SER A 267 29.60 15.11 13.46
CA SER A 267 29.43 15.13 14.91
C SER A 267 30.77 15.48 15.61
N PRO A 268 30.79 15.74 16.92
CA PRO A 268 32.04 15.85 17.69
C PRO A 268 32.89 14.58 17.74
N ALA A 269 32.25 13.41 17.56
CA ALA A 269 32.85 12.08 17.47
C ALA A 269 31.88 11.13 16.76
N TRP A 270 32.37 9.96 16.33
CA TRP A 270 31.59 8.92 15.66
C TRP A 270 31.84 7.55 16.30
N VAL A 271 30.96 6.59 16.01
CA VAL A 271 31.05 5.23 16.54
C VAL A 271 31.67 4.32 15.50
N ARG A 272 32.68 3.55 15.90
CA ARG A 272 33.36 2.55 15.06
C ARG A 272 33.13 1.15 15.63
N ALA A 273 32.74 0.23 14.76
CA ALA A 273 32.62 -1.18 15.08
C ALA A 273 34.00 -1.88 15.08
N GLY A 274 34.13 -2.92 15.90
CA GLY A 274 35.27 -3.82 15.95
C GLY A 274 35.21 -4.88 14.86
N VAL A 275 35.97 -5.96 15.05
CA VAL A 275 36.11 -7.05 14.05
C VAL A 275 34.83 -7.88 13.86
N GLU A 276 33.91 -7.86 14.82
CA GLU A 276 32.64 -8.59 14.75
C GLU A 276 31.50 -7.77 14.13
N GLY A 277 31.74 -6.48 13.84
CA GLY A 277 30.67 -5.53 13.51
C GLY A 277 29.89 -5.07 14.74
N ALA A 278 28.81 -4.33 14.52
CA ALA A 278 27.96 -3.82 15.60
C ALA A 278 26.54 -3.52 15.12
N SER A 279 25.56 -3.63 16.01
CA SER A 279 24.21 -3.10 15.80
C SER A 279 24.02 -1.87 16.68
N LEU A 280 23.67 -0.74 16.07
CA LEU A 280 23.42 0.52 16.76
C LEU A 280 21.96 0.91 16.58
N GLU A 281 21.37 1.50 17.63
CA GLU A 281 20.05 2.09 17.58
C GLU A 281 20.15 3.54 18.03
N LEU A 282 19.88 4.47 17.11
CA LEU A 282 19.92 5.91 17.38
C LEU A 282 18.49 6.42 17.58
N PRO A 283 18.13 6.92 18.76
CA PRO A 283 16.86 7.61 18.95
C PRO A 283 16.88 8.94 18.18
N LEU A 284 15.81 9.18 17.41
CA LEU A 284 15.58 10.40 16.66
C LEU A 284 14.35 11.10 17.22
N THR A 285 14.47 12.37 17.57
CA THR A 285 13.33 13.19 18.00
C THR A 285 12.81 14.03 16.83
N VAL A 286 11.56 13.83 16.44
CA VAL A 286 10.91 14.57 15.36
C VAL A 286 10.01 15.65 15.95
N PRO A 287 10.26 16.95 15.66
CA PRO A 287 9.59 18.06 16.35
C PRO A 287 8.12 18.24 15.93
N ALA A 288 7.78 17.86 14.70
CA ALA A 288 6.43 17.97 14.14
C ALA A 288 6.16 16.86 13.12
N THR A 289 4.93 16.37 13.09
CA THR A 289 4.49 15.41 12.06
C THR A 289 4.63 16.04 10.67
N GLY A 290 5.27 15.33 9.74
CA GLY A 290 5.49 15.83 8.39
C GLY A 290 6.38 14.95 7.55
N VAL A 291 6.84 15.50 6.43
CA VAL A 291 7.70 14.80 5.48
C VAL A 291 9.15 15.21 5.70
N TYR A 292 10.06 14.24 5.82
CA TYR A 292 11.49 14.47 6.08
C TYR A 292 12.35 13.72 5.06
N GLY A 293 13.35 14.40 4.50
CA GLY A 293 14.49 13.74 3.89
C GLY A 293 15.43 13.22 4.98
N VAL A 294 15.85 11.97 4.88
CA VAL A 294 16.71 11.33 5.88
C VAL A 294 18.01 10.89 5.23
N ARG A 295 19.13 11.40 5.73
CA ARG A 295 20.47 10.99 5.30
C ARG A 295 21.26 10.47 6.49
N VAL A 296 22.12 9.49 6.24
CA VAL A 296 22.94 8.85 7.28
C VAL A 296 24.39 8.82 6.84
N ARG A 297 25.31 9.15 7.74
CA ARG A 297 26.73 9.21 7.47
C ARG A 297 27.43 7.99 8.06
N LEU A 298 27.79 7.05 7.19
CA LEU A 298 28.23 5.70 7.59
C LEU A 298 29.53 5.30 6.88
N LEU A 299 30.20 4.28 7.40
CA LEU A 299 31.41 3.66 6.89
C LEU A 299 31.25 2.13 6.90
N GLY A 300 31.68 1.46 5.83
CA GLY A 300 31.66 0.00 5.73
C GLY A 300 31.29 -0.49 4.34
N THR A 301 31.63 -1.74 4.00
CA THR A 301 31.38 -2.31 2.67
C THR A 301 29.93 -2.75 2.47
N ARG A 302 29.27 -3.24 3.52
CA ARG A 302 27.87 -3.66 3.47
C ARG A 302 27.13 -3.16 4.70
N ILE A 303 26.18 -2.26 4.51
CA ILE A 303 25.53 -1.55 5.60
C ILE A 303 24.03 -1.73 5.48
N THR A 304 23.40 -2.09 6.60
CA THR A 304 21.92 -2.16 6.66
C THR A 304 21.41 -1.09 7.59
N THR A 305 20.38 -0.39 7.15
CA THR A 305 19.65 0.62 7.94
C THR A 305 18.18 0.28 8.00
N GLU A 306 17.53 0.54 9.13
CA GLU A 306 16.07 0.38 9.30
C GLU A 306 15.52 1.59 10.04
N LEU A 307 14.51 2.24 9.46
CA LEU A 307 13.76 3.33 10.08
C LEU A 307 12.27 3.06 9.91
N ASP A 308 11.54 2.98 11.02
CA ASP A 308 10.10 2.70 11.07
C ASP A 308 9.69 1.49 10.19
N GLY A 309 10.46 0.41 10.28
CA GLY A 309 10.21 -0.84 9.53
C GLY A 309 10.76 -0.86 8.10
N LYS A 310 11.11 0.29 7.51
CA LYS A 310 11.73 0.36 6.19
C LYS A 310 13.22 0.02 6.29
N ARG A 311 13.58 -1.18 5.84
CA ARG A 311 14.96 -1.67 5.79
C ARG A 311 15.58 -1.39 4.43
N VAL A 312 16.81 -0.85 4.42
CA VAL A 312 17.59 -0.62 3.20
C VAL A 312 18.99 -1.19 3.36
N LEU A 313 19.46 -1.89 2.33
CA LEU A 313 20.80 -2.45 2.24
C LEU A 313 21.63 -1.65 1.24
N TRP A 314 22.85 -1.31 1.63
CA TRP A 314 23.77 -0.50 0.83
C TRP A 314 25.09 -1.23 0.63
N GLU A 315 25.62 -1.14 -0.59
CA GLU A 315 27.05 -1.28 -0.85
C GLU A 315 27.73 0.02 -0.46
N GLY A 316 28.52 -0.02 0.62
CA GLY A 316 29.13 1.16 1.19
C GLY A 316 30.58 1.35 0.78
N LYS A 317 31.25 2.30 1.45
CA LYS A 317 32.60 2.76 1.14
C LYS A 317 33.54 2.57 2.32
N PRO A 318 34.87 2.45 2.10
CA PRO A 318 35.86 2.30 3.17
C PRO A 318 36.14 3.63 3.92
N TYR A 319 35.28 4.63 3.79
CA TYR A 319 35.36 5.95 4.41
C TYR A 319 33.94 6.48 4.70
N LEU A 320 33.83 7.48 5.60
CA LEU A 320 32.57 8.12 5.97
C LEU A 320 31.94 8.84 4.77
N GLU A 321 30.76 8.38 4.39
CA GLU A 321 29.99 8.89 3.26
C GLU A 321 28.54 9.12 3.67
N TRP A 322 27.87 10.09 3.04
CA TRP A 322 26.43 10.28 3.22
C TRP A 322 25.64 9.35 2.30
N TYR A 323 24.74 8.56 2.88
CA TYR A 323 23.77 7.74 2.18
C TYR A 323 22.38 8.36 2.35
N ASP A 324 21.63 8.46 1.27
CA ASP A 324 20.27 9.00 1.27
C ASP A 324 19.26 7.86 1.48
N LEU A 325 18.62 7.81 2.65
CA LEU A 325 17.57 6.84 2.94
C LEU A 325 16.26 7.17 2.22
N GLY A 326 16.18 8.38 1.64
CA GLY A 326 15.04 8.91 0.93
C GLY A 326 14.14 9.76 1.82
N VAL A 327 12.88 9.82 1.40
CA VAL A 327 11.84 10.63 2.04
C VAL A 327 10.94 9.74 2.90
N PHE A 328 10.64 10.22 4.10
CA PHE A 328 9.83 9.52 5.10
C PHE A 328 8.73 10.44 5.63
N ARG A 329 7.55 9.86 5.89
CA ARG A 329 6.48 10.51 6.66
C ARG A 329 6.71 10.14 8.11
N LEU A 330 7.12 11.11 8.93
CA LEU A 330 7.45 10.89 10.34
C LEU A 330 6.43 11.61 11.22
N ALA A 331 5.91 10.90 12.22
CA ALA A 331 5.07 11.49 13.25
C ALA A 331 5.90 12.38 14.19
N LYS A 332 5.26 13.32 14.88
CA LYS A 332 5.90 14.01 16.00
C LYS A 332 6.21 12.98 17.11
N GLY A 333 7.45 12.93 17.59
CA GLY A 333 7.82 12.07 18.71
C GLY A 333 9.19 11.41 18.57
N SER A 334 9.35 10.26 19.20
CA SER A 334 10.58 9.47 19.16
C SER A 334 10.48 8.40 18.08
N HIS A 335 11.51 8.31 17.26
CA HIS A 335 11.73 7.26 16.27
C HIS A 335 13.07 6.57 16.56
N ALA A 336 13.29 5.41 15.96
CA ALA A 336 14.54 4.67 16.10
C ALA A 336 15.11 4.36 14.72
N LEU A 337 16.30 4.87 14.45
CA LEU A 337 17.10 4.40 13.32
C LEU A 337 18.02 3.29 13.81
N LYS A 338 17.83 2.07 13.29
CA LYS A 338 18.75 0.96 13.50
C LYS A 338 19.76 0.90 12.38
N VAL A 339 21.01 0.65 12.73
CA VAL A 339 22.12 0.48 11.77
C VAL A 339 22.91 -0.78 12.13
N GLN A 340 23.03 -1.69 11.17
CA GLN A 340 23.92 -2.86 11.28
C GLN A 340 25.20 -2.51 10.53
N LEU A 341 26.28 -2.36 11.30
CA LEU A 341 27.61 -2.06 10.81
C LEU A 341 28.38 -3.35 10.54
N PRO A 342 29.07 -3.43 9.39
CA PRO A 342 29.97 -4.55 9.12
C PRO A 342 31.21 -4.48 10.04
N PRO A 343 32.05 -5.53 10.05
CA PRO A 343 33.38 -5.47 10.66
C PRO A 343 34.16 -4.21 10.25
N LEU A 344 34.72 -3.53 11.25
CA LEU A 344 35.47 -2.27 11.10
C LEU A 344 34.65 -1.09 10.52
N GLY A 345 33.33 -1.25 10.39
CA GLY A 345 32.39 -0.22 9.96
C GLY A 345 32.25 0.93 10.97
N GLY A 346 31.44 1.93 10.64
CA GLY A 346 31.09 2.98 11.59
C GLY A 346 29.92 3.86 11.19
N ALA A 347 29.48 4.65 12.16
CA ALA A 347 28.35 5.55 12.06
C ALA A 347 28.68 6.89 12.73
N ASP A 348 28.50 7.99 12.00
CA ASP A 348 28.78 9.35 12.48
C ASP A 348 27.51 10.08 12.87
N ALA A 349 26.65 10.37 11.89
CA ALA A 349 25.49 11.23 12.08
C ALA A 349 24.29 10.82 11.23
N VAL A 350 23.12 11.27 11.63
CA VAL A 350 21.88 11.29 10.86
C VAL A 350 21.48 12.73 10.66
N GLU A 351 21.09 13.08 9.44
CA GLU A 351 20.55 14.37 9.06
C GLU A 351 19.06 14.21 8.72
N LEU A 352 18.21 14.94 9.43
CA LEU A 352 16.78 15.07 9.15
C LEU A 352 16.52 16.45 8.56
N THR A 353 16.07 16.48 7.30
CA THR A 353 15.72 17.72 6.61
C THR A 353 14.20 17.75 6.39
N ALA A 354 13.50 18.63 7.10
CA ALA A 354 12.06 18.82 6.89
C ALA A 354 11.80 19.27 5.45
N ARG A 355 10.73 18.75 4.83
CA ARG A 355 10.24 19.16 3.51
C ARG A 355 9.05 20.12 3.66
N ALA A 356 8.73 20.84 2.60
CA ALA A 356 7.52 21.67 2.52
C ALA A 356 6.28 20.76 2.47
N SER A 357 5.76 20.41 3.65
CA SER A 357 4.62 19.49 3.82
C SER A 357 3.47 20.13 4.59
N SER A 358 3.24 21.43 4.37
CA SER A 358 2.06 22.10 4.91
C SER A 358 0.80 21.68 4.14
N PRO A 359 -0.41 21.88 4.69
CA PRO A 359 -1.65 21.62 3.97
C PRO A 359 -1.73 22.31 2.60
N ALA A 360 -1.15 23.51 2.46
CA ALA A 360 -1.10 24.24 1.20
C ALA A 360 -0.14 23.59 0.18
N ASP A 361 1.00 23.07 0.65
CA ASP A 361 1.96 22.38 -0.22
C ASP A 361 1.36 21.11 -0.81
N TYR A 362 0.64 20.33 -0.01
CA TYR A 362 -0.09 19.14 -0.48
C TYR A 362 -1.15 19.49 -1.52
N LEU A 363 -1.98 20.50 -1.25
CA LEU A 363 -2.97 20.96 -2.21
C LEU A 363 -2.31 21.42 -3.52
N ALA A 364 -1.21 22.17 -3.45
CA ALA A 364 -0.47 22.59 -4.63
C ALA A 364 0.05 21.37 -5.43
N ALA A 365 0.60 20.37 -4.75
CA ALA A 365 1.15 19.16 -5.37
C ALA A 365 0.09 18.35 -6.15
N VAL A 366 -1.15 18.29 -5.65
CA VAL A 366 -2.26 17.62 -6.34
C VAL A 366 -3.04 18.54 -7.30
N GLY A 367 -2.61 19.80 -7.46
CA GLY A 367 -3.22 20.77 -8.37
C GLY A 367 -4.55 21.34 -7.86
N LEU A 368 -4.64 21.58 -6.55
CA LEU A 368 -5.80 22.11 -5.81
C LEU A 368 -5.45 23.33 -4.94
N GLY A 369 -4.38 24.06 -5.27
CA GLY A 369 -3.85 25.16 -4.44
C GLY A 369 -4.81 26.34 -4.22
N ASN A 370 -5.93 26.43 -4.95
CA ASN A 370 -6.98 27.43 -4.76
C ASN A 370 -8.08 27.00 -3.78
N ILE A 371 -8.07 25.76 -3.29
CA ILE A 371 -9.05 25.25 -2.34
C ILE A 371 -8.60 25.54 -0.90
N LYS A 372 -9.55 25.88 -0.03
CA LYS A 372 -9.26 26.08 1.40
C LYS A 372 -8.95 24.74 2.07
N PRO A 373 -7.79 24.55 2.73
CA PRO A 373 -7.39 23.27 3.32
C PRO A 373 -8.41 22.67 4.29
N THR A 374 -9.06 23.52 5.10
CA THR A 374 -10.01 23.09 6.14
C THR A 374 -11.43 22.88 5.63
N ALA A 375 -11.71 23.11 4.34
CA ALA A 375 -13.03 22.84 3.78
C ALA A 375 -13.26 21.33 3.70
N THR A 376 -14.49 20.90 3.97
CA THR A 376 -14.89 19.50 3.89
C THR A 376 -15.14 19.10 2.44
N VAL A 377 -14.79 17.87 2.09
CA VAL A 377 -15.06 17.29 0.77
C VAL A 377 -16.50 16.78 0.73
N THR A 378 -17.27 17.19 -0.27
CA THR A 378 -18.61 16.63 -0.54
C THR A 378 -18.52 15.40 -1.45
N ARG A 379 -19.55 14.56 -1.45
CA ARG A 379 -19.54 13.32 -2.26
C ARG A 379 -19.40 13.60 -3.76
N GLY A 380 -20.10 14.61 -4.28
CA GLY A 380 -19.99 14.99 -5.70
C GLY A 380 -18.60 15.51 -6.08
N GLU A 381 -17.94 16.24 -5.18
CA GLU A 381 -16.55 16.66 -5.36
C GLU A 381 -15.61 15.46 -5.36
N LEU A 382 -15.76 14.52 -4.41
CA LEU A 382 -14.93 13.33 -4.33
C LEU A 382 -14.99 12.52 -5.64
N GLU A 383 -16.19 12.18 -6.11
CA GLU A 383 -16.38 11.38 -7.33
C GLU A 383 -15.73 12.03 -8.55
N THR A 384 -15.90 13.35 -8.69
CA THR A 384 -15.32 14.12 -9.81
C THR A 384 -13.81 14.17 -9.70
N ARG A 385 -13.28 14.41 -8.50
CA ARG A 385 -11.86 14.73 -8.33
C ARG A 385 -10.98 13.49 -8.25
N LEU A 386 -11.42 12.45 -7.54
CA LEU A 386 -10.64 11.25 -7.28
C LEU A 386 -10.26 10.53 -8.57
N ARG A 387 -11.23 10.29 -9.46
CA ARG A 387 -10.97 9.64 -10.75
C ARG A 387 -9.94 10.40 -11.59
N LYS A 388 -10.02 11.75 -11.58
CA LYS A 388 -9.05 12.60 -12.28
C LYS A 388 -7.65 12.46 -11.67
N ASP A 389 -7.52 12.45 -10.35
CA ASP A 389 -6.21 12.29 -9.71
C ASP A 389 -5.63 10.90 -9.92
N LEU A 390 -6.42 9.83 -9.73
CA LEU A 390 -5.95 8.47 -9.89
C LEU A 390 -5.61 8.11 -11.33
N SER A 391 -6.18 8.79 -12.33
CA SER A 391 -5.76 8.63 -13.74
C SER A 391 -4.29 9.00 -14.00
N ARG A 392 -3.66 9.72 -13.06
CA ARG A 392 -2.22 10.05 -13.11
C ARG A 392 -1.34 8.92 -12.60
N ILE A 393 -1.91 7.92 -11.90
CA ILE A 393 -1.20 6.70 -11.56
C ILE A 393 -1.00 5.95 -12.86
N THR A 394 0.15 6.18 -13.49
CA THR A 394 0.57 5.36 -14.61
C THR A 394 0.85 3.98 -14.03
N PRO A 395 0.23 2.89 -14.52
CA PRO A 395 0.66 1.56 -14.13
C PRO A 395 2.14 1.48 -14.46
N SER A 396 2.98 1.35 -13.42
CA SER A 396 4.41 1.10 -13.59
C SER A 396 4.49 -0.22 -14.36
N ARG A 397 4.82 -0.13 -15.64
CA ARG A 397 5.00 -1.29 -16.51
C ARG A 397 6.25 -2.04 -16.14
#